data_AF-A0A822HRP2-F1
#
_entry.id   AF-A0A822HRP2-F1
#
_cell.length_a   1.000
_cell.length_b   1.000
_cell.length_c   1.000
_cell.angle_alpha   90.00
_cell.angle_beta   90.00
_cell.angle_gamma   90.00
#
_symmetry.space_group_name_H-M   'P 1'
#
loop_
_entity.id
_entity.type
_entity.pdbx_description
1 polymer ?
#
loop_
_entity_poly.entity_id
_entity_poly.type
_entity_poly.pdbx_seq_one_letter_code
_entity_poly.pdbx_strand_id
1 'polypeptide(L)'
;MSVNNIQDTTHRFSDVAGEPCIMLAPIEGFNKKPLVTLEEATKPLENIVPRISTYVYVVKERAKNPADDLSVDESASIALYTMEWKPYTESLYYILNNTLRSEDRK
;
A
#
# COMPACT_ATOMS: atom_id res chain seq x y z
N MET A 1 -33.71 -1.18 1.10
CA MET A 1 -32.61 -2.16 1.01
C MET A 1 -31.44 -1.46 0.36
N SER A 2 -30.47 -0.98 1.15
CA SER A 2 -29.30 -0.31 0.60
C SER A 2 -28.38 -1.34 -0.03
N VAL A 3 -28.15 -1.20 -1.33
CA VAL A 3 -27.21 -2.02 -2.08
C VAL A 3 -25.82 -1.70 -1.53
N ASN A 4 -25.18 -2.70 -0.94
CA ASN A 4 -23.83 -2.59 -0.42
C ASN A 4 -22.91 -2.11 -1.55
N ASN A 5 -22.25 -0.98 -1.30
CA ASN A 5 -21.25 -0.37 -2.16
C ASN A 5 -20.02 -1.30 -2.17
N ILE A 6 -20.02 -2.29 -3.06
CA ILE A 6 -18.83 -3.09 -3.34
C ILE A 6 -17.81 -2.10 -3.90
N GLN A 7 -16.75 -1.82 -3.14
CA GLN A 7 -15.60 -1.12 -3.69
C GLN A 7 -15.15 -1.94 -4.90
N ASP A 8 -15.13 -1.30 -6.08
CA ASP A 8 -14.82 -1.95 -7.35
C ASP A 8 -13.33 -2.29 -7.40
N THR A 9 -12.94 -3.40 -6.76
CA THR A 9 -11.55 -3.86 -6.64
C THR A 9 -11.04 -4.53 -7.92
N THR A 10 -11.73 -4.39 -9.05
CA THR A 10 -11.40 -5.07 -10.31
C THR A 10 -10.06 -4.64 -10.89
N HIS A 11 -9.58 -3.44 -10.57
CA HIS A 11 -8.32 -2.92 -11.10
C HIS A 11 -7.08 -3.66 -10.54
N ARG A 12 -7.11 -4.11 -9.29
CA ARG A 12 -6.00 -4.85 -8.66
C ARG A 12 -5.77 -6.25 -9.25
N PHE A 13 -6.80 -6.89 -9.78
CA PHE A 13 -6.69 -8.26 -10.31
C PHE A 13 -6.41 -8.30 -11.82
N SER A 14 -6.53 -7.17 -12.51
CA SER A 14 -6.41 -7.08 -13.97
C SER A 14 -5.09 -6.47 -14.45
N ASP A 15 -4.31 -5.83 -13.59
CA ASP A 15 -3.04 -5.16 -13.94
C ASP A 15 -1.87 -6.13 -14.21
N VAL A 16 -1.99 -7.39 -13.78
CA VAL A 16 -0.97 -8.45 -13.97
C VAL A 16 -0.72 -8.78 -15.45
N ALA A 17 -1.74 -8.62 -16.31
CA ALA A 17 -1.64 -8.98 -17.72
C ALA A 17 -0.61 -8.15 -18.51
N GLY A 18 -0.25 -6.97 -18.02
CA GLY A 18 0.73 -6.07 -18.66
C GLY A 18 2.14 -6.15 -18.06
N GLU A 19 2.40 -7.06 -17.12
CA GLU A 19 3.69 -7.14 -16.43
C GLU A 19 4.82 -7.62 -17.36
N PRO A 20 6.02 -6.98 -17.31
CA PRO A 20 7.17 -7.45 -18.05
C PRO A 20 7.55 -8.88 -17.61
N CYS A 21 7.78 -9.77 -18.57
CA CYS A 21 8.28 -11.12 -18.31
C CYS A 21 9.82 -11.10 -18.05
N ILE A 22 10.28 -10.17 -17.21
CA ILE A 22 11.68 -9.97 -16.86
C ILE A 22 11.83 -10.24 -15.36
N MET A 23 12.72 -11.17 -15.03
CA MET A 23 13.02 -11.48 -13.63
C MET A 23 14.00 -10.44 -13.08
N LEU A 24 13.49 -9.50 -12.28
CA LEU A 24 14.31 -8.54 -11.57
C LEU A 24 14.85 -9.15 -10.27
N ALA A 25 16.10 -8.85 -9.90
CA ALA A 25 16.67 -9.32 -8.64
C ALA A 25 15.88 -8.81 -7.42
N PRO A 26 15.88 -9.50 -6.26
CA PRO A 26 15.29 -8.96 -5.04
C PRO A 26 15.92 -7.62 -4.63
N ILE A 27 15.12 -6.72 -4.04
CA ILE A 27 15.65 -5.50 -3.42
C ILE A 27 16.13 -5.84 -2.01
N GLU A 28 17.44 -5.82 -1.81
CA GLU A 28 18.08 -6.24 -0.56
C GLU A 28 18.17 -5.12 0.48
N GLY A 29 18.36 -5.50 1.75
CA GLY A 29 18.71 -4.58 2.84
C GLY A 29 17.53 -3.97 3.61
N PHE A 30 16.30 -4.03 3.08
CA PHE A 30 15.10 -3.61 3.81
C PHE A 30 14.80 -4.48 5.03
N ASN A 31 15.14 -5.77 4.96
CA ASN A 31 15.05 -6.71 6.08
C ASN A 31 15.95 -6.36 7.28
N LYS A 32 16.96 -5.51 7.09
CA LYS A 32 17.88 -5.04 8.15
C LYS A 32 17.48 -3.68 8.70
N LYS A 33 16.48 -3.01 8.11
CA LYS A 33 16.01 -1.72 8.62
C LYS A 33 15.22 -1.93 9.91
N PRO A 34 15.33 -1.02 10.89
CA PRO A 34 14.53 -1.10 12.10
C PRO A 34 13.04 -1.00 11.75
N LEU A 35 12.22 -1.73 12.49
CA LEU A 35 10.79 -1.50 12.49
C LEU A 35 10.51 -0.15 13.15
N VAL A 36 9.65 0.63 12.52
CA VAL A 36 9.25 1.97 12.92
C VAL A 36 7.73 2.08 12.84
N THR A 37 7.17 3.16 13.36
CA THR A 37 5.73 3.41 13.22
C THR A 37 5.33 3.59 11.75
N LEU A 38 4.05 3.36 11.43
CA LEU A 38 3.57 3.53 10.05
C LEU A 38 3.74 4.98 9.55
N GLU A 39 3.61 5.97 10.44
CA GLU A 39 3.86 7.38 10.17
C GLU A 39 5.32 7.63 9.77
N GLU A 40 6.27 7.09 10.54
CA GLU A 40 7.70 7.23 10.23
C GLU A 40 8.07 6.54 8.91
N ALA A 41 7.53 5.35 8.67
CA ALA A 41 7.76 4.58 7.44
C ALA A 41 7.24 5.31 6.19
N THR A 42 6.14 6.04 6.30
CA THR A 42 5.47 6.71 5.17
C THR A 42 5.91 8.16 4.97
N LYS A 43 6.61 8.77 5.93
CA LYS A 43 7.12 10.13 5.82
C LYS A 43 7.92 10.42 4.53
N PRO A 44 8.82 9.53 4.06
CA PRO A 44 9.53 9.75 2.79
C PRO A 44 8.61 9.73 1.56
N LEU A 45 7.40 9.17 1.68
CA LEU A 45 6.44 9.01 0.60
C LEU A 45 5.48 10.20 0.45
N GLU A 46 5.49 11.18 1.37
CA GLU A 46 4.55 12.31 1.37
C GLU A 46 4.57 13.14 0.07
N ASN A 47 5.72 13.20 -0.59
CA ASN A 47 5.88 13.90 -1.87
C ASN A 47 5.66 13.01 -3.11
N ILE A 48 5.44 11.70 -2.91
CA ILE A 48 5.30 10.70 -3.98
C ILE A 48 3.85 10.21 -4.05
N VAL A 49 3.25 9.92 -2.90
CA VAL A 49 1.91 9.36 -2.77
C VAL A 49 0.97 10.43 -2.22
N PRO A 50 0.06 10.98 -3.04
CA PRO A 50 -0.84 12.03 -2.60
C PRO A 50 -1.67 11.63 -1.38
N ARG A 51 -1.72 12.51 -0.38
CA ARG A 51 -2.56 12.36 0.83
C ARG A 51 -2.23 11.13 1.68
N ILE A 52 -1.03 10.56 1.55
CA ILE A 52 -0.61 9.36 2.29
C ILE A 52 -0.79 9.51 3.81
N SER A 53 -0.42 10.66 4.38
CA SER A 53 -0.56 10.93 5.82
C SER A 53 -2.02 10.88 6.29
N THR A 54 -2.95 11.41 5.50
CA THR A 54 -4.40 11.31 5.77
C THR A 54 -4.86 9.85 5.77
N TYR A 55 -4.41 9.05 4.81
CA TYR A 55 -4.79 7.64 4.73
C TYR A 55 -4.15 6.80 5.84
N VAL A 56 -2.90 7.09 6.23
CA VAL A 56 -2.23 6.50 7.40
C VAL A 56 -3.07 6.73 8.66
N TYR A 57 -3.53 7.96 8.91
CA TYR A 57 -4.42 8.24 10.02
C TYR A 57 -5.69 7.39 9.96
N VAL A 58 -6.36 7.34 8.81
CA VAL A 58 -7.60 6.57 8.63
C VAL A 58 -7.40 5.07 8.88
N VAL A 59 -6.31 4.48 8.38
CA VAL A 59 -6.07 3.03 8.56
C VAL A 59 -5.69 2.70 9.99
N LYS A 60 -4.94 3.56 10.68
CA LYS A 60 -4.58 3.35 12.08
C LYS A 60 -5.79 3.41 12.99
N GLU A 61 -6.71 4.34 12.73
CA GLU A 61 -7.98 4.41 13.46
C GLU A 61 -8.81 3.12 13.30
N ARG A 62 -8.75 2.49 12.13
CA ARG A 62 -9.44 1.20 11.87
C ARG A 62 -8.72 0.01 12.48
N ALA A 63 -7.39 0.06 12.55
CA ALA A 63 -6.53 -1.04 13.03
C ALA A 63 -6.34 -1.06 14.56
N LYS A 64 -7.05 -0.23 15.34
CA LYS A 64 -6.86 -0.10 16.79
C LYS A 64 -6.98 -1.40 17.58
N ASN A 65 -7.74 -2.37 17.07
CA ASN A 65 -7.92 -3.69 17.70
C ASN A 65 -7.81 -4.79 16.63
N PRO A 66 -6.58 -5.16 16.20
CA PRO A 66 -6.38 -6.27 15.28
C PRO A 66 -6.95 -7.56 15.90
N ALA A 67 -7.56 -8.42 15.07
CA ALA A 67 -8.14 -9.69 15.51
C ALA A 67 -7.11 -10.83 15.58
N ASP A 68 -5.88 -10.56 15.14
CA ASP A 68 -4.75 -11.47 15.00
C ASP A 68 -3.57 -10.99 15.87
N ASP A 69 -2.45 -11.71 15.81
CA ASP A 69 -1.23 -11.37 16.56
C ASP A 69 -0.43 -10.22 15.93
N LEU A 70 -1.06 -9.40 15.08
CA LEU A 70 -0.42 -8.24 14.47
C LEU A 70 -0.44 -7.04 15.40
N SER A 71 0.62 -6.25 15.35
CA SER A 71 0.60 -4.90 15.88
C SER A 71 -0.36 -4.01 15.09
N VAL A 72 -0.78 -2.90 15.71
CA VAL A 72 -1.62 -1.88 15.06
C VAL A 72 -0.97 -1.36 13.78
N ASP A 73 0.36 -1.13 13.79
CA ASP A 73 1.08 -0.62 12.63
C ASP A 73 1.18 -1.68 11.51
N GLU A 74 1.38 -2.96 11.83
CA GLU A 74 1.37 -4.04 10.83
C GLU A 74 -0.01 -4.18 10.17
N SER A 75 -1.07 -4.26 10.98
CA SER A 75 -2.44 -4.36 10.48
C SER A 75 -2.82 -3.13 9.63
N ALA A 76 -2.48 -1.93 10.11
CA ALA A 76 -2.68 -0.69 9.38
C ALA A 76 -1.89 -0.64 8.06
N SER A 77 -0.67 -1.18 8.02
CA SER A 77 0.14 -1.22 6.79
C SER A 77 -0.49 -2.09 5.69
N ILE A 78 -1.04 -3.25 6.07
CA ILE A 78 -1.78 -4.13 5.16
C ILE A 78 -3.06 -3.44 4.67
N ALA A 79 -3.79 -2.79 5.59
CA ALA A 79 -4.99 -2.03 5.24
C ALA A 79 -4.65 -0.87 4.29
N LEU A 80 -3.55 -0.16 4.50
CA LEU A 80 -3.10 0.93 3.62
C LEU A 80 -2.74 0.43 2.23
N TYR A 81 -2.05 -0.70 2.14
CA TYR A 81 -1.67 -1.32 0.87
C TYR A 81 -2.87 -1.86 0.08
N THR A 82 -3.93 -2.29 0.76
CA THR A 82 -5.14 -2.83 0.12
C THR A 82 -6.23 -1.78 -0.08
N MET A 83 -6.11 -0.61 0.54
CA MET A 83 -7.07 0.47 0.40
C MET A 83 -6.96 1.11 -0.98
N GLU A 84 -8.05 1.02 -1.74
CA GLU A 84 -8.24 1.84 -2.92
C GLU A 84 -8.81 3.20 -2.54
N TRP A 85 -8.30 4.25 -3.17
CA TRP A 85 -8.90 5.57 -3.11
C TRP A 85 -8.94 6.23 -4.48
N LYS A 86 -9.79 7.25 -4.62
CA LYS A 86 -9.96 7.96 -5.88
C LYS A 86 -9.06 9.21 -5.94
N PRO A 87 -8.35 9.43 -7.07
CA PRO A 87 -8.24 8.53 -8.22
C PRO A 87 -7.37 7.29 -7.92
N TYR A 88 -7.70 6.15 -8.51
CA TYR A 88 -7.01 4.87 -8.26
C TYR A 88 -5.50 4.93 -8.51
N THR A 89 -5.09 5.71 -9.53
CA THR A 89 -3.69 5.94 -9.89
C THR A 89 -2.89 6.70 -8.84
N GLU A 90 -3.55 7.26 -7.82
CA GLU A 90 -2.90 7.93 -6.70
C GLU A 90 -2.85 7.05 -5.44
N SER A 91 -3.35 5.81 -5.51
CA SER A 91 -3.30 4.86 -4.39
C SER A 91 -1.88 4.38 -4.10
N LEU A 92 -1.60 4.07 -2.83
CA LEU A 92 -0.32 3.46 -2.45
C LEU A 92 -0.11 2.15 -3.22
N TYR A 93 -1.16 1.33 -3.35
CA TYR A 93 -1.14 0.11 -4.16
C TYR A 93 -0.62 0.37 -5.57
N TYR A 94 -1.24 1.31 -6.28
CA TYR A 94 -0.93 1.57 -7.67
C TYR A 94 0.49 2.11 -7.82
N ILE A 95 0.84 3.14 -7.06
CA ILE A 95 2.15 3.80 -7.16
C ILE A 95 3.27 2.81 -6.80
N LEU A 96 3.13 2.11 -5.67
CA LEU A 96 4.15 1.18 -5.20
C LEU A 96 4.37 0.05 -6.20
N ASN A 97 3.31 -0.62 -6.67
CA ASN A 97 3.46 -1.73 -7.60
C ASN A 97 3.94 -1.28 -8.97
N ASN A 98 3.48 -0.13 -9.47
CA ASN A 98 3.97 0.44 -10.72
C ASN A 98 5.49 0.75 -10.63
N THR A 99 5.96 1.32 -9.52
CA THR A 99 7.38 1.60 -9.30
C THR A 99 8.20 0.32 -9.15
N LEU A 100 7.74 -0.68 -8.39
CA LEU A 100 8.49 -1.92 -8.18
C LEU A 100 8.59 -2.81 -9.42
N ARG A 101 7.63 -2.69 -10.36
CA ARG A 101 7.63 -3.36 -11.67
C ARG A 101 8.51 -2.66 -12.71
N SER A 102 8.89 -1.40 -12.48
CA SER A 102 9.81 -0.67 -13.35
C SER A 102 11.23 -1.26 -13.27
N GLU A 103 11.97 -1.24 -14.39
CA GLU A 103 13.40 -1.59 -14.38
C GLU A 103 14.21 -0.63 -13.50
N ASP A 104 13.79 0.64 -13.48
CA ASP A 104 14.30 1.65 -12.55
C ASP A 104 13.34 1.78 -11.36
N ARG A 105 13.69 1.07 -10.27
CA ARG A 105 12.89 0.90 -9.04
C ARG A 105 13.59 1.40 -7.78
N LYS A 106 14.57 2.30 -7.95
CA LYS A 106 15.36 2.88 -6.86
C LYS A 106 14.79 4.18 -6.33
#